data_AF-A0A538GAY8-F1
#
_entry.id   AF-A0A538GAY8-F1
#
_cell.length_a   1.000
_cell.length_b   1.000
_cell.length_c   1.000
_cell.angle_alpha   90.00
_cell.angle_beta   90.00
_cell.angle_gamma   90.00
#
_symmetry.space_group_name_H-M   'P 1'
#
loop_
_entity.id
_entity.type
_entity.pdbx_description
1 polymer ?
#
loop_
_entity_poly.entity_id
_entity_poly.type
_entity_poly.pdbx_seq_one_letter_code
_entity_poly.pdbx_strand_id
1 'polypeptide(L)'
;LEQAIDVATTSFDPLAKLAKDVAAGAVLIATVNAVAIGYLVFSGEVSERSTRLLDRLRDAPANLTLIALVLTILVVIATKAYTGRGTPLRGGLPSGHAALAFSGWMAATYVVGAEHRFLISSIALLMAFLVAQTRIEAGVHSAVEVAYGGVLGALVTLAVFQIF
;
A
#
# COMPACT_ATOMS: atom_id res chain seq x y z
N LEU A 1 -16.78 -7.23 -16.88
CA LEU A 1 -16.78 -8.71 -16.79
C LEU A 1 -18.01 -9.22 -16.03
N GLU A 2 -18.25 -8.81 -14.77
CA GLU A 2 -19.44 -9.20 -13.98
C GLU A 2 -20.77 -9.05 -14.77
N GLN A 3 -21.05 -7.84 -15.29
CA GLN A 3 -22.28 -7.57 -16.05
C GLN A 3 -22.37 -8.31 -17.39
N ALA A 4 -21.24 -8.71 -17.99
CA ALA A 4 -21.25 -9.50 -19.22
C ALA A 4 -21.57 -10.98 -18.94
N ILE A 5 -21.09 -11.50 -17.80
CA ILE A 5 -21.38 -12.86 -17.34
C ILE A 5 -22.83 -12.96 -16.88
N ASP A 6 -23.34 -11.98 -16.12
CA ASP A 6 -24.73 -11.93 -15.64
C ASP A 6 -25.77 -11.87 -16.78
N VAL A 7 -25.41 -11.32 -17.94
CA VAL A 7 -26.25 -11.31 -19.14
C VAL A 7 -26.19 -12.65 -19.90
N ALA A 8 -25.05 -13.37 -19.82
CA ALA A 8 -24.82 -14.61 -20.56
C ALA A 8 -25.28 -15.87 -19.79
N THR A 9 -25.30 -15.85 -18.46
CA THR A 9 -25.75 -16.96 -17.62
C THR A 9 -26.50 -16.47 -16.38
N THR A 10 -27.57 -17.14 -16.02
CA THR A 10 -28.36 -16.88 -14.81
C THR A 10 -27.88 -17.70 -13.60
N SER A 11 -26.84 -18.52 -13.79
CA SER A 11 -26.33 -19.46 -12.79
C SER A 11 -24.83 -19.31 -12.58
N PHE A 12 -24.38 -19.57 -11.36
CA PHE A 12 -22.98 -19.40 -10.96
C PHE A 12 -22.08 -20.40 -11.68
N ASP A 13 -21.19 -19.92 -12.56
CA ASP A 13 -20.24 -20.76 -13.29
C ASP A 13 -18.83 -20.68 -12.65
N PRO A 14 -18.26 -21.82 -12.19
CA PRO A 14 -16.91 -21.88 -11.64
C PRO A 14 -15.82 -21.34 -12.58
N LEU A 15 -15.97 -21.53 -13.90
CA LEU A 15 -15.02 -21.03 -14.90
C LEU A 15 -15.07 -19.51 -15.01
N ALA A 16 -16.26 -18.92 -14.87
CA ALA A 16 -16.44 -17.47 -14.87
C ALA A 16 -15.77 -16.81 -13.65
N LYS A 17 -15.83 -17.47 -12.49
CA LYS A 17 -15.08 -17.04 -11.29
C LYS A 17 -13.57 -17.08 -11.53
N LEU A 18 -13.06 -18.18 -12.09
CA LEU A 18 -11.64 -18.32 -12.39
C LEU A 18 -11.15 -17.24 -13.36
N ALA A 19 -11.91 -16.98 -14.43
CA ALA A 19 -11.60 -15.92 -15.38
C ALA A 19 -11.54 -14.54 -14.73
N LYS A 20 -12.44 -14.25 -13.76
CA LYS A 20 -12.44 -13.00 -13.00
C LYS A 20 -11.17 -12.86 -12.14
N ASP A 21 -10.81 -13.89 -11.41
CA ASP A 21 -9.66 -13.86 -10.51
C ASP A 21 -8.35 -13.71 -11.30
N VAL A 22 -8.24 -14.38 -12.45
CA VAL A 22 -7.10 -14.21 -13.39
C VAL A 22 -7.04 -12.80 -13.97
N ALA A 23 -8.18 -12.23 -14.37
CA ALA A 23 -8.22 -10.86 -14.88
C ALA A 23 -7.78 -9.83 -13.82
N ALA A 24 -8.20 -10.00 -12.56
CA ALA A 24 -7.77 -9.14 -11.46
C ALA A 24 -6.25 -9.25 -11.21
N GLY A 25 -5.70 -10.48 -11.25
CA GLY A 25 -4.25 -10.71 -11.16
C GLY A 25 -3.47 -10.06 -12.31
N ALA A 26 -3.97 -10.16 -13.55
CA ALA A 26 -3.36 -9.56 -14.72
C ALA A 26 -3.31 -8.02 -14.63
N VAL A 27 -4.38 -7.39 -14.14
CA VAL A 27 -4.44 -5.93 -13.93
C VAL A 27 -3.42 -5.49 -12.88
N LEU A 28 -3.23 -6.26 -11.81
CA LEU A 28 -2.23 -5.95 -10.79
C LEU A 28 -0.81 -5.94 -11.39
N ILE A 29 -0.46 -6.99 -12.15
CA ILE A 29 0.84 -7.08 -12.84
C ILE A 29 1.02 -5.92 -13.82
N ALA A 30 -0.01 -5.63 -14.62
CA ALA A 30 0.03 -4.53 -15.58
C ALA A 30 0.20 -3.16 -14.90
N THR A 31 -0.45 -2.94 -13.76
CA THR A 31 -0.35 -1.69 -12.99
C THR A 31 1.06 -1.50 -12.44
N VAL A 32 1.66 -2.55 -11.86
CA VAL A 32 3.05 -2.50 -11.38
C VAL A 32 4.01 -2.20 -12.53
N ASN A 33 3.82 -2.85 -13.67
CA ASN A 33 4.65 -2.60 -14.85
C ASN A 33 4.45 -1.18 -15.40
N ALA A 34 3.23 -0.67 -15.41
CA ALA A 34 2.93 0.70 -15.83
C ALA A 34 3.59 1.74 -14.91
N VAL A 35 3.65 1.50 -13.59
CA VAL A 35 4.38 2.36 -12.65
C VAL A 35 5.89 2.32 -12.93
N ALA A 36 6.46 1.13 -13.16
CA ALA A 36 7.88 0.98 -13.48
C ALA A 36 8.25 1.67 -14.81
N ILE A 37 7.45 1.46 -15.86
CA ILE A 37 7.63 2.10 -17.16
C ILE A 37 7.42 3.61 -17.05
N GLY A 38 6.41 4.06 -16.31
CA GLY A 38 6.17 5.48 -16.05
C GLY A 38 7.40 6.12 -15.40
N TYR A 39 7.98 5.49 -14.38
CA TYR A 39 9.22 5.96 -13.79
C TYR A 39 10.36 6.03 -14.82
N LEU A 40 10.58 4.98 -15.62
CA LEU A 40 11.66 4.96 -16.61
C LEU A 40 11.49 6.02 -17.71
N VAL A 41 10.28 6.16 -18.27
CA VAL A 41 9.97 7.13 -19.33
C VAL A 41 10.10 8.56 -18.83
N PHE A 42 9.53 8.86 -17.66
CA PHE A 42 9.58 10.21 -17.09
C PHE A 42 10.91 10.51 -16.39
N SER A 43 11.79 9.53 -16.16
CA SER A 43 13.10 9.78 -15.53
C SER A 43 14.03 10.65 -16.39
N GLY A 44 13.94 10.57 -17.72
CA GLY A 44 14.80 11.28 -18.66
C GLY A 44 14.24 12.64 -19.14
N GLU A 45 12.97 12.69 -19.56
CA GLU A 45 12.36 13.91 -20.12
C GLU A 45 12.07 14.99 -19.06
N VAL A 46 11.90 14.61 -17.79
CA VAL A 46 11.82 15.57 -16.69
C VAL A 46 13.21 16.18 -16.43
N SER A 47 14.32 15.51 -16.78
CA SER A 47 15.68 15.98 -16.52
C SER A 47 16.04 17.28 -17.26
N GLU A 48 15.66 17.42 -18.53
CA GLU A 48 16.11 18.56 -19.36
C GLU A 48 15.30 19.85 -19.15
N ARG A 49 13.98 19.76 -18.92
CA ARG A 49 13.13 20.95 -18.67
C ARG A 49 13.16 21.43 -17.22
N SER A 50 13.63 20.59 -16.31
CA SER A 50 13.40 20.76 -14.89
C SER A 50 14.67 21.03 -14.09
N THR A 51 15.81 21.33 -14.69
CA THR A 51 17.02 21.75 -13.94
C THR A 51 16.80 22.94 -12.99
N ARG A 52 15.71 23.72 -13.13
CA ARG A 52 15.33 24.78 -12.17
C ARG A 52 14.13 24.45 -11.25
N LEU A 53 13.41 23.36 -11.51
CA LEU A 53 12.24 22.90 -10.72
C LEU A 53 12.53 21.57 -10.01
N LEU A 54 13.21 20.62 -10.66
CA LEU A 54 13.75 19.38 -10.09
C LEU A 54 14.80 19.63 -9.00
N ASP A 55 15.63 20.66 -9.08
CA ASP A 55 16.61 20.93 -8.00
C ASP A 55 15.93 21.43 -6.71
N ARG A 56 14.67 21.90 -6.78
CA ARG A 56 13.80 22.12 -5.61
C ARG A 56 12.92 20.93 -5.25
N LEU A 57 12.77 19.96 -6.15
CA LEU A 57 12.04 18.69 -5.94
C LEU A 57 12.99 17.51 -5.69
N ARG A 58 14.30 17.78 -5.50
CA ARG A 58 15.32 16.79 -5.12
C ARG A 58 15.19 16.40 -3.65
N ASP A 59 13.94 16.24 -3.21
CA ASP A 59 13.52 15.63 -1.96
C ASP A 59 13.65 14.12 -2.12
N ALA A 60 14.87 13.60 -1.98
CA ALA A 60 15.12 12.18 -1.74
C ALA A 60 14.12 11.54 -0.73
N PRO A 61 13.66 12.24 0.34
CA PRO A 61 12.69 11.67 1.27
C PRO A 61 11.28 11.45 0.68
N ALA A 62 10.84 12.25 -0.29
CA ALA A 62 9.49 12.17 -0.85
C ALA A 62 9.31 10.95 -1.76
N ASN A 63 10.31 10.69 -2.62
CA ASN A 63 10.31 9.52 -3.51
C ASN A 63 10.36 8.21 -2.71
N LEU A 64 11.20 8.13 -1.67
CA LEU A 64 11.28 6.96 -0.80
C LEU A 64 9.98 6.72 -0.04
N THR A 65 9.30 7.77 0.40
CA THR A 65 7.98 7.67 1.05
C THR A 65 6.93 7.06 0.11
N LEU A 66 6.85 7.54 -1.14
CA LEU A 66 5.90 7.02 -2.12
C LEU A 66 6.18 5.56 -2.46
N ILE A 67 7.45 5.21 -2.68
CA ILE A 67 7.87 3.83 -2.94
C ILE A 67 7.50 2.93 -1.76
N ALA A 68 7.79 3.34 -0.53
CA ALA A 68 7.46 2.57 0.67
C ALA A 68 5.95 2.34 0.83
N LEU A 69 5.11 3.34 0.57
CA LEU A 69 3.65 3.21 0.63
C LEU A 69 3.11 2.26 -0.44
N VAL A 70 3.56 2.42 -1.70
CA VAL A 70 3.15 1.53 -2.80
C VAL A 70 3.59 0.10 -2.53
N LEU A 71 4.83 -0.10 -2.10
CA LEU A 71 5.36 -1.41 -1.75
C LEU A 71 4.57 -2.03 -0.60
N THR A 72 4.24 -1.26 0.44
CA THR A 72 3.41 -1.73 1.55
C THR A 72 2.03 -2.21 1.06
N ILE A 73 1.38 -1.46 0.16
CA ILE A 73 0.10 -1.87 -0.45
C ILE A 73 0.26 -3.20 -1.19
N LEU A 74 1.31 -3.33 -2.01
CA LEU A 74 1.57 -4.55 -2.78
C LEU A 74 1.81 -5.75 -1.85
N VAL A 75 2.64 -5.60 -0.81
CA VAL A 75 2.91 -6.66 0.16
C VAL A 75 1.64 -7.06 0.91
N VAL A 76 0.81 -6.11 1.32
CA VAL A 76 -0.48 -6.38 1.98
C VAL A 76 -1.41 -7.18 1.06
N ILE A 77 -1.55 -6.75 -0.20
CA ILE A 77 -2.39 -7.44 -1.18
C ILE A 77 -1.87 -8.85 -1.45
N ALA A 78 -0.56 -9.00 -1.67
CA ALA A 78 0.07 -10.30 -1.91
C ALA A 78 -0.09 -11.25 -0.70
N THR A 79 0.10 -10.73 0.52
CA THR A 79 -0.06 -11.52 1.74
C THR A 79 -1.52 -11.96 1.91
N LYS A 80 -2.48 -11.06 1.63
CA LYS A 80 -3.92 -11.37 1.69
C LYS A 80 -4.34 -12.39 0.63
N ALA A 81 -3.75 -12.31 -0.57
CA ALA A 81 -3.96 -13.28 -1.64
C ALA A 81 -3.42 -14.68 -1.27
N TYR A 82 -2.28 -14.73 -0.59
CA TYR A 82 -1.66 -15.99 -0.15
C TYR A 82 -2.38 -16.63 1.05
N THR A 83 -2.78 -15.85 2.06
CA THR A 83 -3.41 -16.38 3.27
C THR A 83 -4.83 -16.90 3.03
N GLY A 84 -5.53 -16.41 1.99
CA GLY A 84 -6.84 -16.91 1.59
C GLY A 84 -7.93 -16.82 2.67
N ARG A 85 -7.70 -16.05 3.75
CA ARG A 85 -8.61 -15.93 4.91
C ARG A 85 -9.40 -14.63 4.87
N GLY A 86 -10.71 -14.74 5.07
CA GLY A 86 -11.65 -13.62 5.16
C GLY A 86 -12.33 -13.28 3.83
N THR A 87 -13.31 -12.36 3.87
CA THR A 87 -13.87 -11.79 2.64
C THR A 87 -13.00 -10.61 2.19
N PRO A 88 -12.78 -10.37 0.88
CA PRO A 88 -11.87 -9.32 0.39
C PRO A 88 -12.11 -7.93 1.02
N LEU A 89 -13.35 -7.63 1.42
CA LEU A 89 -13.79 -6.34 1.95
C LEU A 89 -14.27 -6.36 3.43
N ARG A 90 -14.45 -7.53 4.06
CA ARG A 90 -14.74 -7.67 5.51
C ARG A 90 -13.82 -8.70 6.15
N GLY A 91 -12.63 -8.23 6.54
CA GLY A 91 -11.66 -9.00 7.33
C GLY A 91 -10.56 -9.69 6.52
N GLY A 92 -9.71 -10.42 7.25
CA GLY A 92 -8.57 -11.17 6.72
C GLY A 92 -7.20 -10.64 7.17
N LEU A 93 -6.23 -11.54 7.22
CA LEU A 93 -4.83 -11.25 7.54
C LEU A 93 -4.06 -10.84 6.27
N PRO A 94 -3.32 -9.72 6.26
CA PRO A 94 -3.17 -8.65 7.27
C PRO A 94 -4.21 -7.51 7.12
N SER A 95 -4.39 -6.69 8.18
CA SER A 95 -5.14 -5.44 8.08
C SER A 95 -4.37 -4.39 7.25
N GLY A 96 -4.85 -4.12 6.04
CA GLY A 96 -4.21 -3.16 5.14
C GLY A 96 -4.29 -1.71 5.60
N HIS A 97 -5.37 -1.32 6.30
CA HIS A 97 -5.51 0.03 6.85
C HIS A 97 -4.48 0.29 7.96
N ALA A 98 -4.26 -0.72 8.82
CA ALA A 98 -3.24 -0.65 9.85
C ALA A 98 -1.83 -0.62 9.21
N ALA A 99 -1.56 -1.49 8.23
CA ALA A 99 -0.28 -1.50 7.53
C ALA A 99 0.07 -0.15 6.89
N LEU A 100 -0.88 0.46 6.17
CA LEU A 100 -0.69 1.78 5.57
C LEU A 100 -0.45 2.88 6.61
N ALA A 101 -1.23 2.88 7.69
CA ALA A 101 -1.10 3.91 8.73
C ALA A 101 0.25 3.83 9.47
N PHE A 102 0.71 2.63 9.82
CA PHE A 102 2.00 2.42 10.44
C PHE A 102 3.18 2.65 9.47
N SER A 103 3.01 2.32 8.18
CA SER A 103 3.95 2.70 7.13
C SER A 103 4.08 4.24 7.03
N GLY A 104 2.96 4.96 7.03
CA GLY A 104 2.94 6.42 6.98
C GLY A 104 3.60 7.06 8.21
N TRP A 105 3.34 6.53 9.41
CA TRP A 105 4.03 6.94 10.64
C TRP A 105 5.55 6.75 10.53
N MET A 106 5.99 5.58 10.04
CA MET A 106 7.41 5.30 9.87
C MET A 106 8.06 6.26 8.88
N ALA A 107 7.43 6.48 7.72
CA ALA A 107 7.92 7.43 6.72
C ALA A 107 8.00 8.86 7.30
N ALA A 108 6.95 9.33 7.98
CA ALA A 108 6.96 10.65 8.63
C ALA A 108 8.10 10.79 9.65
N THR A 109 8.41 9.72 10.40
CA THR A 109 9.52 9.70 11.36
C THR A 109 10.89 9.88 10.69
N TYR A 110 11.09 9.31 9.50
CA TYR A 110 12.34 9.40 8.76
C TYR A 110 12.49 10.68 7.94
N VAL A 111 11.39 11.21 7.40
CA VAL A 111 11.38 12.43 6.59
C VAL A 111 11.61 13.68 7.46
N VAL A 112 11.11 13.67 8.69
CA VAL A 112 11.18 14.84 9.58
C VAL A 112 12.59 15.00 10.18
N GLY A 113 13.09 16.24 10.12
CA GLY A 113 14.35 16.65 10.74
C GLY A 113 14.36 16.51 12.27
N ALA A 114 15.55 16.41 12.87
CA ALA A 114 15.73 16.05 14.28
C ALA A 114 14.96 16.94 15.27
N GLU A 115 14.81 18.24 14.97
CA GLU A 115 14.14 19.20 15.87
C GLU A 115 12.67 18.87 16.14
N HIS A 116 11.93 18.39 15.13
CA HIS A 116 10.49 18.15 15.24
C HIS A 116 10.13 16.66 15.23
N ARG A 117 11.13 15.78 15.09
CA ARG A 117 10.94 14.33 14.92
C ARG A 117 10.09 13.73 16.03
N PHE A 118 10.39 14.05 17.29
CA PHE A 118 9.67 13.48 18.43
C PHE A 118 8.18 13.84 18.41
N LEU A 119 7.86 15.13 18.19
CA LEU A 119 6.48 15.62 18.16
C LEU A 119 5.70 15.01 16.99
N ILE A 120 6.24 15.09 15.78
CA ILE A 120 5.54 14.62 14.57
C ILE A 120 5.41 13.09 14.58
N SER A 121 6.45 12.37 14.99
CA SER A 121 6.40 10.90 15.12
C SER A 121 5.36 10.49 16.16
N SER A 122 5.26 11.17 17.31
CA SER A 122 4.26 10.86 18.34
C SER A 122 2.83 11.09 17.85
N ILE A 123 2.57 12.21 17.17
CA ILE A 123 1.25 12.51 16.60
C ILE A 123 0.88 11.49 15.52
N ALA A 124 1.79 11.19 14.59
CA ALA A 124 1.54 10.23 13.53
C ALA A 124 1.36 8.80 14.07
N LEU A 125 2.06 8.43 15.16
CA LEU A 125 1.88 7.15 15.84
C LEU A 125 0.50 7.06 16.48
N LEU A 126 0.06 8.11 17.17
CA LEU A 126 -1.30 8.20 17.73
C LEU A 126 -2.35 8.04 16.63
N MET A 127 -2.19 8.74 15.51
CA MET A 127 -3.10 8.59 14.36
C MET A 127 -3.10 7.16 13.81
N ALA A 128 -1.94 6.51 13.72
CA ALA A 128 -1.86 5.12 13.30
C ALA A 128 -2.57 4.16 14.26
N PHE A 129 -2.46 4.39 15.57
CA PHE A 129 -3.21 3.63 16.58
C PHE A 129 -4.72 3.85 16.48
N LEU A 130 -5.19 5.09 16.27
CA LEU A 130 -6.60 5.36 16.08
C LEU A 130 -7.14 4.66 14.83
N VAL A 131 -6.42 4.71 13.71
CA VAL A 131 -6.79 3.96 12.51
C VAL A 131 -6.85 2.45 12.79
N ALA A 132 -5.87 1.90 13.51
CA ALA A 132 -5.88 0.50 13.94
C ALA A 132 -7.10 0.15 14.81
N GLN A 133 -7.42 0.99 15.80
CA GLN A 133 -8.55 0.82 16.70
C GLN A 133 -9.89 0.80 15.94
N THR A 134 -10.09 1.71 14.98
CA THR A 134 -11.33 1.73 14.18
C THR A 134 -11.59 0.41 13.46
N ARG A 135 -10.54 -0.35 13.12
CA ARG A 135 -10.69 -1.67 12.46
C ARG A 135 -11.14 -2.76 13.41
N ILE A 136 -10.74 -2.66 14.68
CA ILE A 136 -11.13 -3.58 15.75
C ILE A 136 -12.56 -3.28 16.20
N GLU A 137 -12.87 -2.01 16.44
CA GLU A 137 -14.21 -1.55 16.89
C GLU A 137 -15.29 -1.81 15.85
N ALA A 138 -14.97 -1.64 14.56
CA ALA A 138 -15.88 -1.99 13.48
C ALA A 138 -16.12 -3.51 13.33
N GLY A 139 -15.45 -4.35 14.14
CA GLY A 139 -15.54 -5.81 14.07
C GLY A 139 -15.02 -6.40 12.76
N VAL A 140 -14.25 -5.63 11.99
CA VAL A 140 -13.76 -6.04 10.67
C VAL A 140 -12.50 -6.89 10.79
N HIS A 141 -11.61 -6.55 11.73
CA HIS A 141 -10.35 -7.26 11.96
C HIS A 141 -10.15 -7.58 13.44
N SER A 142 -9.49 -8.70 13.75
CA SER A 142 -9.07 -8.97 15.13
C SER A 142 -7.82 -8.15 15.50
N ALA A 143 -7.59 -7.96 16.80
CA ALA A 143 -6.40 -7.25 17.30
C ALA A 143 -5.08 -7.81 16.75
N VAL A 144 -5.01 -9.13 16.53
CA VAL A 144 -3.83 -9.81 15.97
C VAL A 144 -3.65 -9.46 14.48
N GLU A 145 -4.73 -9.38 13.71
CA GLU A 145 -4.65 -9.02 12.29
C GLU A 145 -4.23 -7.57 12.08
N VAL A 146 -4.66 -6.69 12.99
CA VAL A 146 -4.31 -5.28 13.03
C VAL A 146 -2.85 -5.10 13.45
N ALA A 147 -2.41 -5.80 14.51
CA ALA A 147 -1.03 -5.77 14.97
C ALA A 147 -0.07 -6.28 13.89
N TYR A 148 -0.39 -7.41 13.26
CA TYR A 148 0.42 -7.99 12.18
C TYR A 148 0.51 -7.04 10.97
N GLY A 149 -0.62 -6.43 10.57
CA GLY A 149 -0.63 -5.41 9.53
C GLY A 149 0.24 -4.21 9.87
N GLY A 150 0.09 -3.65 11.07
CA GLY A 150 0.87 -2.49 11.53
C GLY A 150 2.38 -2.76 11.55
N VAL A 151 2.79 -3.91 12.10
CA VAL A 151 4.20 -4.33 12.11
C VAL A 151 4.74 -4.50 10.69
N LEU A 152 3.98 -5.15 9.81
CA LEU A 152 4.38 -5.36 8.42
C LEU A 152 4.59 -4.03 7.70
N GLY A 153 3.66 -3.07 7.82
CA GLY A 153 3.80 -1.75 7.21
C GLY A 153 4.98 -0.94 7.76
N ALA A 154 5.19 -0.96 9.07
CA ALA A 154 6.34 -0.28 9.69
C ALA A 154 7.68 -0.89 9.22
N LEU A 155 7.78 -2.22 9.15
CA LEU A 155 9.00 -2.92 8.74
C LEU A 155 9.32 -2.73 7.25
N VAL A 156 8.30 -2.76 6.37
CA VAL A 156 8.51 -2.51 4.94
C VAL A 156 9.09 -1.13 4.72
N THR A 157 8.49 -0.10 5.34
CA THR A 157 8.98 1.27 5.21
C THR A 157 10.35 1.45 5.85
N LEU A 158 10.58 0.85 7.02
CA LEU A 158 11.90 0.85 7.64
C LEU A 158 12.97 0.25 6.71
N ALA A 159 12.68 -0.90 6.07
CA ALA A 159 13.61 -1.54 5.16
C ALA A 159 13.92 -0.65 3.94
N VAL A 160 12.91 -0.02 3.34
CA VAL A 160 13.10 0.90 2.21
C VAL A 160 14.00 2.07 2.59
N PHE A 161 13.76 2.72 3.74
CA PHE A 161 14.56 3.87 4.19
C PHE A 161 15.97 3.51 4.70
N GLN A 162 16.25 2.23 4.99
CA GLN A 162 17.57 1.78 5.43
C GLN A 162 18.45 1.31 4.27
N ILE A 163 17.82 0.83 3.19
CA ILE A 163 18.54 0.32 2.01
C ILE A 163 18.96 1.46 1.06
N PHE A 164 18.17 2.55 1.01
CA PHE A 164 18.37 3.70 0.12
C PHE A 164 18.64 4.97 0.91
#